data_AF-A0A401UCT8-F1
#
_entry.id   AF-A0A401UCT8-F1
#
_cell.length_a   1.000
_cell.length_b   1.000
_cell.length_c   1.000
_cell.angle_alpha   90.00
_cell.angle_beta   90.00
_cell.angle_gamma   90.00
#
_symmetry.space_group_name_H-M   'P 1'
#
loop_
_entity.id
_entity.type
_entity.pdbx_description
1 polymer ?
#
loop_
_entity_poly.entity_id
_entity_poly.type
_entity_poly.pdbx_seq_one_letter_code
_entity_poly.pdbx_strand_id
1 'polypeptide(L)'
;MKILFKVVVFLKNAGIISRIIVMGVAFILLTSVFVPDLIFNLEIKNPKRYTIEEIRTIAKEDLPRYIILDNAQPLYSSEILETSDADTAKENSLPLPIESYSYILSQRVNKNGDTTISSIFYPVYSKKEIQENPNPSITNMTCYVVIEDVKVTKNSLEDDSYFTNAGFSIEGQFDGSEIGEEKLSIFAESGYLISDNVILLKKGLTLLSLKASIILTLVALLVLILFVFSFMPFDFLFNIFRQDRETQ
;
A
#
# COMPACT_ATOMS: atom_id res chain seq x y z
N MET A 1 -26.26 29.65 6.80
CA MET A 1 -25.36 29.98 7.93
C MET A 1 -25.79 29.48 9.32
N LYS A 2 -27.07 29.59 9.73
CA LYS A 2 -27.51 29.22 11.11
C LYS A 2 -27.12 27.80 11.56
N ILE A 3 -27.16 26.81 10.66
CA ILE A 3 -26.78 25.41 10.98
C ILE A 3 -25.27 25.32 11.25
N LEU A 4 -24.46 25.96 10.40
CA LEU A 4 -23.00 25.91 10.50
C LEU A 4 -22.50 26.56 11.80
N PHE A 5 -23.10 27.68 12.20
CA PHE A 5 -22.85 28.29 13.51
C PHE A 5 -23.21 27.34 14.67
N LYS A 6 -24.38 26.69 14.63
CA LYS A 6 -24.77 25.70 15.65
C LYS A 6 -23.77 24.55 15.75
N VAL A 7 -23.29 24.05 14.60
CA VAL A 7 -22.26 22.98 14.56
C VAL A 7 -20.96 23.46 15.18
N VAL A 8 -20.46 24.65 14.85
CA VAL A 8 -19.23 25.20 15.44
C VAL A 8 -19.37 25.40 16.96
N VAL A 9 -20.49 25.93 17.43
CA VAL A 9 -20.76 26.09 18.87
C VAL A 9 -20.81 24.73 19.57
N PHE A 10 -21.45 23.74 18.96
CA PHE A 10 -21.45 22.37 19.46
C PHE A 10 -20.03 21.78 19.56
N LEU A 11 -19.22 21.93 18.52
CA LEU A 11 -17.82 21.47 18.52
C LEU A 11 -16.98 22.21 19.57
N LYS A 12 -17.23 23.51 19.79
CA LYS A 12 -16.54 24.31 20.80
C LYS A 12 -16.80 23.84 22.23
N ASN A 13 -17.96 23.25 22.49
CA ASN A 13 -18.29 22.63 23.78
C ASN A 13 -17.51 21.34 24.04
N ALA A 14 -16.90 20.73 23.01
CA ALA A 14 -15.98 19.62 23.19
C ALA A 14 -14.66 20.10 23.82
N GLY A 15 -14.07 19.23 24.65
CA GLY A 15 -12.76 19.49 25.25
C GLY A 15 -11.69 19.84 24.22
N ILE A 16 -10.74 20.70 24.59
CA ILE A 16 -9.65 21.13 23.69
C ILE A 16 -8.87 19.92 23.16
N ILE A 17 -8.60 18.94 24.03
CA ILE A 17 -7.85 17.72 23.68
C ILE A 17 -8.58 16.90 22.60
N SER A 18 -9.88 16.63 22.77
CA SER A 18 -10.63 15.84 21.79
C SER A 18 -10.70 16.52 20.43
N ARG A 19 -10.78 17.86 20.40
CA ARG A 19 -10.74 18.63 19.16
C ARG A 19 -9.41 18.51 18.43
N ILE A 20 -8.30 18.60 19.16
CA ILE A 20 -6.96 18.42 18.59
C ILE A 20 -6.82 17.00 18.02
N ILE A 21 -7.28 15.97 18.75
CA ILE A 21 -7.23 14.58 18.28
C ILE A 21 -8.03 14.41 16.99
N VAL A 22 -9.29 14.86 16.94
CA VAL A 22 -10.13 14.70 15.75
C VAL A 22 -9.56 15.47 14.56
N MET A 23 -9.04 16.69 14.80
CA MET A 23 -8.37 17.47 13.76
C MET A 23 -7.11 16.76 13.24
N GLY A 24 -6.30 16.19 14.13
CA GLY A 24 -5.11 15.42 13.75
C GLY A 24 -5.45 14.19 12.92
N VAL A 25 -6.46 13.41 13.33
CA VAL A 25 -6.95 12.25 12.57
C VAL A 25 -7.48 12.67 11.20
N ALA A 26 -8.28 13.73 11.12
CA ALA A 26 -8.80 14.25 9.85
C ALA A 26 -7.68 14.73 8.92
N PHE A 27 -6.64 15.36 9.47
CA PHE A 27 -5.47 15.82 8.72
C PHE A 27 -4.65 14.65 8.17
N ILE A 28 -4.40 13.61 8.98
CA ILE A 28 -3.70 12.39 8.56
C ILE A 28 -4.50 11.69 7.45
N LEU A 29 -5.81 11.49 7.63
CA LEU A 29 -6.65 10.88 6.59
C LEU A 29 -6.66 11.70 5.30
N LEU A 30 -6.72 13.03 5.40
CA LEU A 30 -6.68 13.90 4.23
C LEU A 30 -5.36 13.76 3.47
N THR A 31 -4.22 13.85 4.17
CA THR A 31 -2.89 13.92 3.55
C THR A 31 -2.31 12.57 3.17
N SER A 32 -2.56 11.52 3.96
CA SER A 32 -2.03 10.17 3.73
C SER A 32 -2.99 9.28 2.94
N VAL A 33 -4.30 9.56 2.96
CA VAL A 33 -5.31 8.71 2.31
C VAL A 33 -5.99 9.38 1.13
N PHE A 34 -6.76 10.44 1.37
CA PHE A 34 -7.70 10.97 0.37
C PHE A 34 -7.01 11.75 -0.75
N VAL A 35 -6.03 12.59 -0.42
CA VAL A 35 -5.28 13.38 -1.41
C VAL A 35 -4.44 12.47 -2.33
N PRO A 36 -3.66 11.49 -1.83
CA PRO A 36 -2.94 10.56 -2.70
C PRO A 36 -3.86 9.77 -3.63
N ASP A 37 -5.00 9.27 -3.14
CA ASP A 37 -5.99 8.58 -3.97
C ASP A 37 -6.56 9.52 -5.04
N LEU A 38 -6.83 10.78 -4.69
CA LEU A 38 -7.33 11.77 -5.63
C LEU A 38 -6.29 12.06 -6.73
N ILE A 39 -5.04 12.32 -6.36
CA ILE A 39 -3.95 12.58 -7.31
C ILE A 39 -3.78 11.39 -8.24
N PHE A 40 -3.68 10.18 -7.70
CA PHE A 40 -3.55 8.99 -8.52
C PHE A 40 -4.72 8.82 -9.48
N ASN A 41 -5.98 8.98 -9.02
CA ASN A 41 -7.15 8.89 -9.88
C ASN A 41 -7.18 9.94 -11.01
N LEU A 42 -6.63 11.14 -10.76
CA LEU A 42 -6.49 12.18 -11.78
C LEU A 42 -5.39 11.83 -12.79
N GLU A 43 -4.35 11.12 -12.34
CA GLU A 43 -3.22 10.66 -13.15
C GLU A 43 -3.49 9.36 -13.91
N ILE A 44 -4.59 8.62 -13.65
CA ILE A 44 -4.90 7.33 -14.31
C ILE A 44 -4.81 7.40 -15.85
N LYS A 45 -5.07 8.56 -16.47
CA LYS A 45 -4.95 8.71 -17.94
C LYS A 45 -3.51 8.65 -18.44
N ASN A 46 -2.54 9.01 -17.60
CA ASN A 46 -1.12 8.98 -17.92
C ASN A 46 -0.31 8.79 -16.62
N PRO A 47 -0.41 7.60 -15.99
CA PRO A 47 0.13 7.41 -14.67
C PRO A 47 1.66 7.45 -14.75
N LYS A 48 2.28 8.14 -13.81
CA LYS A 48 3.73 8.17 -13.73
C LYS A 48 4.25 6.76 -13.43
N ARG A 49 5.12 6.27 -14.30
CA ARG A 49 5.78 4.97 -14.15
C ARG A 49 7.18 5.18 -13.61
N TYR A 50 7.62 4.25 -12.79
CA TYR A 50 8.93 4.28 -12.15
C TYR A 50 9.71 3.04 -12.55
N THR A 51 10.97 3.23 -12.92
CA THR A 51 11.93 2.13 -13.02
C THR A 51 12.44 1.74 -11.64
N ILE A 52 13.00 0.54 -11.52
CA ILE A 52 13.61 0.08 -10.26
C ILE A 52 14.79 0.98 -9.89
N GLU A 53 15.53 1.45 -10.89
CA GLU A 53 16.66 2.36 -10.75
C GLU A 53 16.24 3.71 -10.18
N GLU A 54 15.12 4.27 -10.64
CA GLU A 54 14.57 5.50 -10.05
C GLU A 54 14.17 5.28 -8.59
N ILE A 55 13.49 4.18 -8.28
CA ILE A 55 13.08 3.86 -6.91
C ILE A 55 14.26 3.75 -5.95
N ARG A 56 15.39 3.18 -6.40
CA ARG A 56 16.63 3.11 -5.59
C ARG A 56 17.18 4.47 -5.19
N THR A 57 16.92 5.48 -6.01
CA THR A 57 17.47 6.84 -5.81
C THR A 57 16.55 7.76 -5.03
N ILE A 58 15.25 7.43 -4.96
CA ILE A 58 14.25 8.22 -4.25
C ILE A 58 14.27 7.79 -2.78
N ALA A 59 14.30 8.77 -1.86
CA ALA A 59 14.17 8.49 -0.44
C ALA A 59 12.80 7.88 -0.13
N LYS A 60 12.71 6.93 0.81
CA LYS A 60 11.46 6.20 1.08
C LYS A 60 10.32 7.15 1.44
N GLU A 61 10.61 8.28 2.08
CA GLU A 61 9.65 9.30 2.51
C GLU A 61 9.06 10.10 1.32
N ASP A 62 9.79 10.16 0.21
CA ASP A 62 9.41 10.89 -1.00
C ASP A 62 8.71 10.01 -2.04
N LEU A 63 8.64 8.70 -1.80
CA LEU A 63 7.95 7.77 -2.69
C LEU A 63 6.44 8.04 -2.68
N PRO A 64 5.79 8.04 -3.86
CA PRO A 64 4.34 8.20 -3.92
C PRO A 64 3.64 6.97 -3.34
N ARG A 65 2.43 7.17 -2.82
CA ARG A 65 1.61 6.08 -2.28
C ARG A 65 1.29 4.99 -3.29
N TYR A 66 1.23 5.30 -4.58
CA TYR A 66 0.96 4.33 -5.64
C TYR A 66 2.11 4.33 -6.63
N ILE A 67 2.67 3.14 -6.86
CA ILE A 67 3.83 2.95 -7.72
C ILE A 67 3.45 1.95 -8.81
N ILE A 68 3.70 2.34 -10.06
CA ILE A 68 3.64 1.46 -11.23
C ILE A 68 5.08 1.27 -11.71
N LEU A 69 5.55 0.03 -11.71
CA LEU A 69 6.89 -0.30 -12.16
C LEU A 69 6.93 -0.47 -13.68
N ASP A 70 7.81 0.28 -14.33
CA ASP A 70 8.18 0.06 -15.73
C ASP A 70 9.53 -0.65 -15.82
N ASN A 71 9.71 -1.42 -16.90
CA ASN A 71 10.93 -2.17 -17.16
C ASN A 71 11.40 -3.05 -15.99
N ALA A 72 10.44 -3.59 -15.25
CA ALA A 72 10.68 -4.51 -14.16
C ALA A 72 10.12 -5.90 -14.52
N GLN A 73 10.73 -6.96 -13.98
CA GLN A 73 10.26 -8.34 -14.15
C GLN A 73 10.52 -9.15 -12.86
N PRO A 74 9.62 -10.08 -12.50
CA PRO A 74 9.99 -11.17 -11.60
C PRO A 74 10.99 -12.11 -12.31
N LEU A 75 11.84 -12.79 -11.56
CA LEU A 75 12.76 -13.79 -12.12
C LEU A 75 12.00 -15.05 -12.57
N TYR A 76 12.50 -15.73 -13.61
CA TYR A 76 11.89 -16.93 -14.19
C TYR A 76 12.28 -18.21 -13.43
N SER A 77 11.32 -18.93 -12.85
CA SER A 77 11.21 -20.42 -12.75
C SER A 77 10.15 -20.83 -11.70
N SER A 78 9.46 -21.96 -11.91
CA SER A 78 8.21 -22.34 -11.21
C SER A 78 8.39 -23.44 -10.17
N GLU A 79 8.05 -23.15 -8.90
CA GLU A 79 7.36 -24.10 -8.01
C GLU A 79 6.64 -23.36 -6.87
N ILE A 80 5.52 -23.93 -6.40
CA ILE A 80 4.68 -23.39 -5.33
C ILE A 80 5.23 -23.90 -3.99
N LEU A 81 5.79 -23.01 -3.16
CA LEU A 81 6.19 -23.38 -1.80
C LEU A 81 4.98 -23.30 -0.86
N GLU A 82 4.43 -24.46 -0.48
CA GLU A 82 3.38 -24.55 0.53
C GLU A 82 4.00 -24.59 1.93
N THR A 83 3.82 -23.52 2.72
CA THR A 83 4.12 -23.54 4.16
C THR A 83 2.84 -23.77 4.94
N SER A 84 2.71 -24.98 5.51
CA SER A 84 1.63 -25.38 6.42
C SER A 84 2.00 -25.04 7.87
N ASP A 85 1.27 -24.13 8.52
CA ASP A 85 1.34 -23.92 9.97
C ASP A 85 0.24 -24.75 10.67
N ALA A 86 0.41 -25.41 11.82
CA ALA A 86 1.31 -25.20 12.95
C ALA A 86 1.63 -26.56 13.65
N ASP A 87 2.70 -26.59 14.45
CA ASP A 87 3.19 -27.68 15.33
C ASP A 87 4.17 -28.73 14.79
N THR A 88 4.70 -28.62 13.57
CA THR A 88 5.80 -29.52 13.13
C THR A 88 7.02 -28.75 12.66
N ALA A 89 7.62 -27.99 13.57
CA ALA A 89 9.05 -27.71 13.48
C ALA A 89 9.80 -29.02 13.78
N LYS A 90 10.62 -29.47 12.81
CA LYS A 90 11.45 -30.70 12.76
C LYS A 90 10.77 -31.91 12.09
N GLU A 91 10.98 -32.07 10.79
CA GLU A 91 11.95 -33.02 10.25
C GLU A 91 11.81 -33.09 8.72
N ASN A 92 12.95 -32.94 8.05
CA ASN A 92 13.23 -33.43 6.70
C ASN A 92 12.34 -32.90 5.56
N SER A 93 12.65 -31.70 5.09
CA SER A 93 12.71 -31.45 3.66
C SER A 93 14.12 -31.01 3.30
N LEU A 94 14.79 -31.86 2.50
CA LEU A 94 16.09 -31.57 1.90
C LEU A 94 16.05 -30.23 1.14
N PRO A 95 17.19 -29.54 0.97
CA PRO A 95 17.25 -28.33 0.16
C PRO A 95 17.00 -28.73 -1.28
N LEU A 96 15.77 -28.55 -1.74
CA LEU A 96 15.47 -28.67 -3.16
C LEU A 96 16.13 -27.48 -3.87
N PRO A 97 16.69 -27.70 -5.09
CA PRO A 97 17.35 -26.65 -5.84
C PRO A 97 16.36 -25.51 -6.12
N ILE A 98 16.76 -24.32 -5.72
CA ILE A 98 15.94 -23.10 -5.63
C ILE A 98 15.74 -22.49 -7.02
N GLU A 99 14.52 -22.52 -7.52
CA GLU A 99 14.13 -21.82 -8.75
C GLU A 99 12.62 -21.43 -8.73
N SER A 100 12.20 -20.35 -8.03
CA SER A 100 10.77 -20.00 -7.85
C SER A 100 10.42 -18.51 -8.10
N TYR A 101 9.22 -18.19 -8.62
CA TYR A 101 8.74 -16.82 -8.91
C TYR A 101 8.27 -16.02 -7.68
N SER A 102 7.81 -16.70 -6.64
CA SER A 102 7.11 -16.09 -5.52
C SER A 102 7.13 -16.97 -4.27
N TYR A 103 6.97 -16.34 -3.11
CA TYR A 103 6.75 -16.97 -1.83
C TYR A 103 5.30 -16.78 -1.39
N ILE A 104 4.64 -17.84 -0.90
CA ILE A 104 3.25 -17.80 -0.43
C ILE A 104 3.25 -17.79 1.09
N LEU A 105 2.72 -16.74 1.72
CA LEU A 105 2.56 -16.72 3.18
C LEU A 105 1.10 -17.04 3.57
N SER A 106 1.00 -17.92 4.56
CA SER A 106 -0.19 -18.40 5.26
C SER A 106 -1.08 -19.33 4.43
N GLN A 107 -0.98 -20.61 4.76
CA GLN A 107 -1.95 -21.65 4.47
C GLN A 107 -2.74 -21.94 5.75
N ARG A 108 -3.93 -21.37 5.90
CA ARG A 108 -4.88 -21.94 6.88
C ARG A 108 -5.55 -23.13 6.21
N VAL A 109 -5.18 -24.34 6.64
CA VAL A 109 -5.95 -25.54 6.36
C VAL A 109 -7.16 -25.52 7.29
N ASN A 110 -8.33 -25.19 6.76
CA ASN A 110 -9.55 -25.34 7.53
C ASN A 110 -9.77 -26.85 7.82
N LYS A 111 -10.56 -27.23 8.83
CA LYS A 111 -10.81 -28.66 9.17
C LYS A 111 -11.35 -29.50 8.00
N ASN A 112 -11.80 -28.85 6.93
CA ASN A 112 -12.33 -29.46 5.72
C ASN A 112 -11.28 -29.67 4.60
N GLY A 113 -10.01 -29.32 4.82
CA GLY A 113 -8.95 -29.43 3.81
C GLY A 113 -8.85 -28.24 2.84
N ASP A 114 -9.69 -27.22 3.01
CA ASP A 114 -9.63 -26.01 2.18
C ASP A 114 -8.40 -25.18 2.56
N THR A 115 -7.51 -24.99 1.59
CA THR A 115 -6.33 -24.10 1.69
C THR A 115 -6.76 -22.67 1.40
N THR A 116 -6.67 -21.79 2.39
CA THR A 116 -6.84 -20.33 2.17
C THR A 116 -5.46 -19.69 2.12
N ILE A 117 -5.03 -19.25 0.93
CA ILE A 117 -3.85 -18.38 0.77
C ILE A 117 -4.23 -17.00 1.28
N SER A 118 -3.38 -16.41 2.13
CA SER A 118 -3.59 -15.02 2.58
C SER A 118 -2.88 -13.98 1.71
N SER A 119 -1.71 -14.33 1.17
CA SER A 119 -0.84 -13.39 0.45
C SER A 119 0.27 -14.11 -0.32
N ILE A 120 0.73 -13.48 -1.38
CA ILE A 120 1.93 -13.87 -2.15
C ILE A 120 2.92 -12.72 -2.09
N PHE A 121 4.18 -13.03 -1.80
CA PHE A 121 5.30 -12.11 -1.91
C PHE A 121 6.19 -12.51 -3.08
N TYR A 122 6.53 -11.60 -3.98
CA TYR A 122 7.53 -11.90 -5.02
C TYR A 122 8.54 -10.77 -5.19
N PRO A 123 9.83 -11.10 -5.30
CA PRO A 123 10.86 -10.12 -5.56
C PRO A 123 10.81 -9.66 -7.02
N VAL A 124 11.09 -8.39 -7.23
CA VAL A 124 11.08 -7.75 -8.54
C VAL A 124 12.43 -7.08 -8.81
N TYR A 125 12.93 -7.30 -10.02
CA TYR A 125 14.23 -6.83 -10.49
C TYR A 125 14.09 -5.94 -11.72
N SER A 126 15.11 -5.14 -12.02
CA SER A 126 15.14 -4.39 -13.28
C SER A 126 15.36 -5.35 -14.46
N LYS A 127 14.73 -5.07 -15.60
CA LYS A 127 15.01 -5.79 -16.85
C LYS A 127 16.48 -5.71 -17.24
N LYS A 128 17.13 -4.58 -16.95
CA LYS A 128 18.55 -4.37 -17.23
C LYS A 128 19.42 -5.35 -16.46
N GLU A 129 19.20 -5.50 -15.15
CA GLU A 129 19.93 -6.48 -14.33
C GLU A 129 19.72 -7.91 -14.81
N ILE A 130 18.49 -8.24 -15.22
CA ILE A 130 18.16 -9.56 -15.79
C ILE A 130 18.91 -9.78 -17.11
N GLN A 131 18.94 -8.80 -18.00
CA GLN A 131 19.58 -8.92 -19.31
C GLN A 131 21.12 -8.96 -19.24
N GLU A 132 21.71 -8.20 -18.31
CA GLU A 132 23.17 -8.16 -18.10
C GLU A 132 23.70 -9.45 -17.45
N ASN A 133 22.81 -10.30 -16.93
CA ASN A 133 23.15 -11.59 -16.32
C ASN A 133 22.40 -12.71 -17.06
N PRO A 134 22.96 -13.26 -18.15
CA PRO A 134 22.26 -14.22 -19.03
C PRO A 134 21.84 -15.53 -18.35
N ASN A 135 22.37 -15.82 -17.15
CA ASN A 135 21.90 -16.85 -16.23
C ASN A 135 21.78 -16.20 -14.84
N PRO A 136 20.69 -15.49 -14.54
CA PRO A 136 20.56 -14.76 -13.30
C PRO A 136 20.36 -15.75 -12.16
N SER A 137 21.44 -16.24 -11.56
CA SER A 137 21.32 -16.85 -10.23
C SER A 137 20.81 -15.77 -9.29
N ILE A 138 19.68 -16.04 -8.67
CA ILE A 138 18.99 -15.21 -7.68
C ILE A 138 19.98 -14.65 -6.63
N THR A 139 21.02 -15.43 -6.32
CA THR A 139 22.10 -15.10 -5.37
C THR A 139 22.99 -13.92 -5.74
N ASN A 140 22.94 -13.42 -6.98
CA ASN A 140 23.80 -12.33 -7.44
C ASN A 140 23.04 -11.02 -7.68
N MET A 141 21.72 -11.03 -7.52
CA MET A 141 20.87 -9.88 -7.77
C MET A 141 20.27 -9.37 -6.48
N THR A 142 20.51 -8.11 -6.19
CA THR A 142 19.85 -7.46 -5.06
C THR A 142 18.43 -7.06 -5.47
N CYS A 143 17.45 -7.54 -4.73
CA CYS A 143 16.05 -7.16 -4.82
C CYS A 143 15.82 -5.85 -4.04
N TYR A 144 15.14 -4.90 -4.67
CA TYR A 144 14.80 -3.61 -4.07
C TYR A 144 13.30 -3.40 -3.94
N VAL A 145 12.50 -4.24 -4.59
CA VAL A 145 11.04 -4.17 -4.56
C VAL A 145 10.47 -5.55 -4.37
N VAL A 146 9.62 -5.72 -3.35
CA VAL A 146 8.82 -6.92 -3.14
C VAL A 146 7.36 -6.56 -3.30
N ILE A 147 6.61 -7.39 -4.02
CA ILE A 147 5.17 -7.21 -4.19
C ILE A 147 4.44 -8.19 -3.29
N GLU A 148 3.57 -7.69 -2.41
CA GLU A 148 2.56 -8.45 -1.67
C GLU A 148 1.23 -8.40 -2.42
N ASP A 149 0.76 -9.52 -2.96
CA ASP A 149 -0.57 -9.61 -3.59
C ASP A 149 -1.48 -10.57 -2.80
N VAL A 150 -2.57 -10.01 -2.26
CA VAL A 150 -3.57 -10.73 -1.44
C VAL A 150 -4.73 -11.30 -2.25
N LYS A 151 -4.83 -10.97 -3.55
CA LYS A 151 -5.95 -11.36 -4.41
C LYS A 151 -5.66 -12.61 -5.24
N VAL A 152 -4.43 -13.12 -5.20
CA VAL A 152 -4.03 -14.28 -5.99
C VAL A 152 -4.46 -15.56 -5.30
N THR A 153 -4.92 -16.51 -6.09
CA THR A 153 -5.34 -17.84 -5.63
C THR A 153 -4.32 -18.89 -6.06
N LYS A 154 -4.36 -20.08 -5.45
CA LYS A 154 -3.46 -21.18 -5.82
C LYS A 154 -3.61 -21.55 -7.30
N ASN A 155 -4.85 -21.65 -7.77
CA ASN A 155 -5.17 -22.01 -9.14
C ASN A 155 -4.59 -21.04 -10.18
N SER A 156 -4.49 -19.75 -9.86
CA SER A 156 -3.89 -18.74 -10.76
C SER A 156 -2.36 -18.78 -10.81
N LEU A 157 -1.72 -19.49 -9.87
CA LEU A 157 -0.28 -19.75 -9.90
C LEU A 157 0.04 -21.07 -10.59
N GLU A 158 -0.76 -22.11 -10.36
CA GLU A 158 -0.54 -23.47 -10.90
C GLU A 158 -0.56 -23.52 -12.43
N ASP A 159 -1.26 -22.61 -13.08
CA ASP A 159 -1.38 -22.53 -14.54
C ASP A 159 -0.44 -21.49 -15.18
N ASP A 160 0.50 -20.92 -14.41
CA ASP A 160 1.37 -19.79 -14.78
C ASP A 160 0.61 -18.57 -15.32
N SER A 161 -0.73 -18.55 -15.24
CA SER A 161 -1.54 -17.54 -15.90
C SER A 161 -1.40 -16.18 -15.23
N TYR A 162 -1.13 -16.13 -13.92
CA TYR A 162 -1.03 -14.87 -13.19
C TYR A 162 0.09 -13.96 -13.73
N PHE A 163 1.30 -14.50 -13.93
CA PHE A 163 2.46 -13.72 -14.40
C PHE A 163 2.49 -13.57 -15.93
N THR A 164 1.84 -14.50 -16.66
CA THR A 164 1.81 -14.48 -18.12
C THR A 164 0.58 -13.77 -18.70
N ASN A 165 -0.38 -13.37 -17.85
CA ASN A 165 -1.56 -12.64 -18.27
C ASN A 165 -1.16 -11.33 -18.98
N ALA A 166 -1.79 -11.02 -20.12
CA ALA A 166 -1.63 -9.74 -20.79
C ALA A 166 -2.02 -8.52 -19.92
N GLY A 167 -2.86 -8.74 -18.90
CA GLY A 167 -3.23 -7.75 -17.88
C GLY A 167 -2.33 -7.73 -16.64
N PHE A 168 -1.26 -8.54 -16.59
CA PHE A 168 -0.32 -8.49 -15.48
C PHE A 168 0.44 -7.16 -15.49
N SER A 169 0.32 -6.42 -14.40
CA SER A 169 1.13 -5.24 -14.11
C SER A 169 1.83 -5.39 -12.76
N ILE A 170 3.04 -4.83 -12.68
CA ILE A 170 3.77 -4.71 -11.42
C ILE A 170 3.43 -3.34 -10.84
N GLU A 171 2.34 -3.30 -10.09
CA GLU A 171 1.82 -2.09 -9.45
C GLU A 171 1.38 -2.40 -8.03
N GLY A 172 1.44 -1.42 -7.15
CA GLY A 172 0.94 -1.57 -5.79
C GLY A 172 0.99 -0.28 -4.98
N GLN A 173 0.39 -0.37 -3.80
CA GLN A 173 0.42 0.70 -2.82
C GLN A 173 1.67 0.59 -1.96
N PHE A 174 2.42 1.69 -1.84
CA PHE A 174 3.44 1.88 -0.84
C PHE A 174 2.84 2.66 0.34
N ASP A 175 2.88 2.08 1.53
CA ASP A 175 2.37 2.68 2.78
C ASP A 175 3.46 2.86 3.85
N GLY A 176 4.73 2.65 3.47
CA GLY A 176 5.86 2.66 4.39
C GLY A 176 5.99 1.40 5.26
N SER A 177 5.16 0.37 5.04
CA SER A 177 5.34 -0.89 5.74
C SER A 177 6.61 -1.61 5.32
N GLU A 178 7.23 -2.27 6.29
CA GLU A 178 8.44 -3.05 6.09
C GLU A 178 8.12 -4.54 5.96
N ILE A 179 9.03 -5.28 5.34
CA ILE A 179 8.98 -6.73 5.28
C ILE A 179 9.38 -7.25 6.66
N GLY A 180 8.50 -8.00 7.33
CA GLY A 180 8.80 -8.59 8.63
C GLY A 180 9.99 -9.56 8.58
N GLU A 181 10.71 -9.69 9.69
CA GLU A 181 11.94 -10.51 9.79
C GLU A 181 11.74 -11.95 9.33
N GLU A 182 10.59 -12.57 9.66
CA GLU A 182 10.24 -13.92 9.23
C GLU A 182 10.17 -14.06 7.70
N LYS A 183 9.59 -13.08 7.02
CA LYS A 183 9.55 -13.09 5.55
C LYS A 183 10.94 -12.88 4.97
N LEU A 184 11.75 -12.01 5.58
CA LEU A 184 13.13 -11.76 5.16
C LEU A 184 14.01 -13.01 5.33
N SER A 185 13.87 -13.76 6.42
CA SER A 185 14.62 -15.00 6.61
C SER A 185 14.28 -16.04 5.55
N ILE A 186 13.00 -16.16 5.18
CA ILE A 186 12.57 -17.07 4.11
C ILE A 186 13.17 -16.68 2.76
N PHE A 187 13.21 -15.38 2.47
CA PHE A 187 13.88 -14.87 1.27
C PHE A 187 15.38 -15.22 1.29
N ALA A 188 16.06 -15.01 2.41
CA ALA A 188 17.48 -15.30 2.56
C ALA A 188 17.78 -16.81 2.44
N GLU A 189 16.97 -17.67 3.06
CA GLU A 189 17.07 -19.14 2.95
C GLU A 189 16.86 -19.62 1.51
N SER A 190 16.02 -18.91 0.76
CA SER A 190 15.77 -19.14 -0.67
C SER A 190 16.79 -18.44 -1.57
N GLY A 191 17.91 -17.95 -1.02
CA GLY A 191 19.01 -17.38 -1.79
C GLY A 191 18.75 -15.98 -2.38
N TYR A 192 17.64 -15.33 -2.04
CA TYR A 192 17.36 -13.96 -2.44
C TYR A 192 18.22 -12.98 -1.66
N LEU A 193 18.93 -12.10 -2.37
CA LEU A 193 19.57 -10.95 -1.75
C LEU A 193 18.57 -9.80 -1.66
N ILE A 194 18.04 -9.53 -0.48
CA ILE A 194 17.12 -8.40 -0.27
C ILE A 194 17.92 -7.18 0.20
N SER A 195 17.71 -6.02 -0.43
CA SER A 195 18.31 -4.76 -0.01
C SER A 195 17.77 -4.31 1.35
N ASP A 196 18.61 -3.71 2.19
CA ASP A 196 18.17 -3.03 3.43
C ASP A 196 17.14 -1.92 3.13
N ASN A 197 17.19 -1.35 1.93
CA ASN A 197 16.26 -0.33 1.46
C ASN A 197 15.13 -0.90 0.60
N VAL A 198 14.85 -2.19 0.69
CA VAL A 198 13.71 -2.81 0.00
C VAL A 198 12.41 -2.07 0.34
N ILE A 199 11.55 -1.90 -0.66
CA ILE A 199 10.18 -1.42 -0.48
C ILE A 199 9.19 -2.56 -0.67
N LEU A 200 8.14 -2.55 0.13
CA LEU A 200 7.02 -3.46 0.00
C LEU A 200 5.87 -2.74 -0.72
N LEU A 201 5.42 -3.27 -1.84
CA LEU A 201 4.24 -2.79 -2.55
C LEU A 201 3.08 -3.75 -2.33
N LYS A 202 1.96 -3.24 -1.82
CA LYS A 202 0.73 -4.00 -1.61
C LYS A 202 -0.16 -3.90 -2.84
N LYS A 203 -0.20 -4.97 -3.63
CA LYS A 203 -1.06 -5.10 -4.79
C LYS A 203 -2.46 -5.56 -4.35
N GLY A 204 -3.47 -5.10 -5.11
CA GLY A 204 -4.85 -5.49 -4.87
C GLY A 204 -5.59 -4.69 -3.79
N LEU A 205 -4.95 -3.74 -3.11
CA LEU A 205 -5.68 -2.80 -2.24
C LEU A 205 -6.63 -1.93 -3.07
N THR A 206 -7.85 -1.78 -2.57
CA THR A 206 -8.90 -1.04 -3.28
C THR A 206 -8.66 0.46 -3.15
N LEU A 207 -8.24 1.06 -4.25
CA LEU A 207 -8.26 2.52 -4.43
C LEU A 207 -9.67 3.07 -4.17
N LEU A 208 -9.77 4.20 -3.47
CA LEU A 208 -11.02 4.94 -3.46
C LEU A 208 -11.32 5.38 -4.89
N SER A 209 -12.56 5.14 -5.34
CA SER A 209 -13.00 5.68 -6.64
C SER A 209 -12.82 7.19 -6.68
N LEU A 210 -12.55 7.77 -7.87
CA LEU A 210 -12.41 9.23 -8.05
C LEU A 210 -13.55 10.03 -7.38
N LYS A 211 -14.80 9.54 -7.47
CA LYS A 211 -15.95 10.20 -6.83
C LYS A 211 -15.83 10.17 -5.30
N ALA A 212 -15.48 9.01 -4.74
CA ALA A 212 -15.29 8.85 -3.31
C ALA A 212 -14.12 9.68 -2.80
N SER A 213 -12.99 9.71 -3.49
CA SER A 213 -11.81 10.49 -3.09
C SER A 213 -12.11 12.00 -3.11
N ILE A 214 -12.83 12.52 -4.11
CA ILE A 214 -13.29 13.92 -4.13
C ILE A 214 -14.19 14.23 -2.94
N ILE A 215 -15.24 13.42 -2.72
CA ILE A 215 -16.21 13.66 -1.64
C ILE A 215 -15.51 13.63 -0.27
N LEU A 216 -14.69 12.61 -0.02
CA LEU A 216 -13.99 12.46 1.26
C LEU A 216 -12.96 13.57 1.48
N THR A 217 -12.26 14.01 0.43
CA THR A 217 -11.35 15.17 0.49
C THR A 217 -12.10 16.44 0.90
N LEU A 218 -13.25 16.73 0.26
CA LEU A 218 -14.06 17.91 0.58
C LEU A 218 -14.65 17.85 1.99
N VAL A 219 -15.14 16.68 2.41
CA VAL A 219 -15.68 16.47 3.76
C VAL A 219 -14.57 16.64 4.80
N ALA A 220 -13.39 16.04 4.61
CA ALA A 220 -12.26 16.18 5.52
C ALA A 220 -11.79 17.64 5.62
N LEU A 221 -11.72 18.36 4.50
CA LEU A 221 -11.40 19.80 4.49
C LEU A 221 -12.44 20.62 5.25
N LEU A 222 -13.73 20.36 5.03
CA LEU A 222 -14.81 21.03 5.76
C LEU A 222 -14.73 20.75 7.27
N VAL A 223 -14.48 19.50 7.66
CA VAL A 223 -14.27 19.11 9.06
C VAL A 223 -13.10 19.89 9.66
N LEU A 224 -11.94 19.93 9.00
CA LEU A 224 -10.79 20.70 9.47
C LEU A 224 -11.14 22.19 9.67
N ILE A 225 -11.81 22.81 8.70
CA ILE A 225 -12.25 24.20 8.79
C ILE A 225 -13.19 24.41 9.99
N LEU A 226 -14.17 23.53 10.20
CA LEU A 226 -15.09 23.61 11.33
C LEU A 226 -14.36 23.49 12.68
N PHE A 227 -13.36 22.61 12.77
CA PHE A 227 -12.54 22.47 13.97
C PHE A 227 -11.66 23.70 14.21
N VAL A 228 -11.06 24.29 13.16
CA VAL A 228 -10.32 25.56 13.26
C VAL A 228 -11.22 26.67 13.80
N PHE A 229 -12.44 26.82 13.27
CA PHE A 229 -13.41 27.79 13.78
C PHE A 229 -13.78 27.53 15.25
N SER A 230 -13.82 26.28 15.70
CA SER A 230 -14.15 25.97 17.10
C SER A 230 -13.15 26.57 18.12
N PHE A 231 -11.90 26.82 17.70
CA PHE A 231 -10.87 27.45 18.55
C PHE A 231 -11.04 28.97 18.67
N MET A 232 -11.80 29.61 17.78
CA MET A 232 -11.96 31.06 17.78
C MET A 232 -12.86 31.57 18.92
N PRO A 233 -12.66 32.80 19.42
CA PRO A 233 -13.54 33.41 20.42
C PRO A 233 -14.99 33.53 19.93
N PHE A 234 -15.95 33.48 20.86
CA PHE A 234 -17.37 33.58 20.52
C PHE A 234 -17.72 34.87 19.80
N ASP A 235 -17.16 36.01 20.23
CA ASP A 235 -17.42 37.32 19.61
C ASP A 235 -17.01 37.34 18.14
N PHE A 236 -15.87 36.72 17.82
CA PHE A 236 -15.38 36.60 16.45
C PHE A 236 -16.32 35.74 15.59
N LEU A 237 -16.75 34.59 16.10
CA LEU A 237 -17.72 33.73 15.41
C LEU A 237 -19.05 34.44 15.19
N PHE A 238 -19.53 35.19 16.19
CA PHE A 238 -20.78 35.93 16.07
C PHE A 238 -20.71 36.97 14.95
N ASN A 239 -19.60 37.69 14.83
CA ASN A 239 -19.41 38.67 13.76
C ASN A 239 -19.42 38.03 12.36
N ILE A 240 -18.74 36.90 12.18
CA ILE A 240 -18.71 36.18 10.89
C ILE A 240 -20.11 35.68 10.49
N PHE A 241 -20.86 35.09 11.43
CA PHE A 241 -22.12 34.42 11.11
C PHE A 241 -23.37 35.33 11.22
N ARG A 242 -23.24 36.56 11.73
CA ARG A 242 -24.34 37.53 11.88
C ARG A 242 -24.46 38.51 10.69
N GLN A 243 -23.42 38.67 9.87
CA GLN A 243 -23.34 39.71 8.84
C GLN A 243 -24.46 39.65 7.77
N ASP A 244 -25.20 38.54 7.66
CA ASP A 244 -26.34 38.38 6.73
C ASP A 244 -27.65 39.10 7.14
N ARG A 245 -27.73 39.72 8.33
CA ARG A 245 -29.00 40.34 8.81
C ARG A 245 -29.16 41.84 8.55
N GLU A 246 -28.13 42.54 8.10
CA GLU A 246 -28.17 44.00 7.96
C GLU A 246 -28.34 44.48 6.49
N THR A 247 -28.56 43.56 5.54
CA THR A 247 -28.78 43.86 4.12
C THR A 247 -30.11 43.36 3.53
N GLN A 248 -31.13 43.14 4.36
CA GLN A 248 -32.53 42.94 3.93
C GLN A 248 -33.43 43.92 4.67
#